data_AF-A0A973FTZ2-F1
#
_entry.id   AF-A0A973FTZ2-F1
#
_cell.length_a   1.000
_cell.length_b   1.000
_cell.length_c   1.000
_cell.angle_alpha   90.00
_cell.angle_beta   90.00
_cell.angle_gamma   90.00
#
_symmetry.space_group_name_H-M   'P 1'
#
loop_
_entity.id
_entity.type
_entity.pdbx_description
1 polymer ?
#
loop_
_entity_poly.entity_id
_entity_poly.type
_entity_poly.pdbx_seq_one_letter_code
_entity_poly.pdbx_strand_id
1 'polypeptide(L)'
;MSSPFAIDYQAVSRIEAVREGIARPLELLLIDDTYLIGRSRRCHMVINHPLVSRQHARLERDGDRYLLLDADSANGTFINGVLLSGSHLLSQGDTIGLGEADPLLRFVDPDSTVRSAGRITYNGSTETFLIGATPIQLPPVQFRLLLYLYEHRGQICSREVCAQAMWGRTYDPVIDAGAFDQAISSLRRMLSSAARSPFDSIDVYRGRGYSLRA
;
A
#
# COMPACT_ATOMS: atom_id res chain seq x y z
N MET A 1 4.91 -27.61 24.91
CA MET A 1 5.95 -26.57 25.07
C MET A 1 6.26 -26.05 23.67
N SER A 2 5.68 -24.92 23.29
CA SER A 2 5.88 -24.32 21.96
C SER A 2 6.87 -23.17 22.09
N SER A 3 7.88 -23.14 21.23
CA SER A 3 8.97 -22.17 21.24
C SER A 3 8.46 -20.72 21.08
N PRO A 4 8.95 -19.73 21.87
CA PRO A 4 8.51 -18.33 21.79
C PRO A 4 9.01 -17.57 20.55
N PHE A 5 9.67 -18.26 19.60
CA PHE A 5 10.19 -17.70 18.34
C PHE A 5 9.58 -18.35 17.09
N ALA A 6 8.38 -18.92 17.18
CA ALA A 6 7.67 -19.36 15.99
C ALA A 6 7.35 -18.12 15.13
N ILE A 7 8.10 -17.93 14.04
CA ILE A 7 7.70 -16.99 12.98
C ILE A 7 6.28 -17.37 12.61
N ASP A 8 5.35 -16.43 12.75
CA ASP A 8 4.00 -16.64 12.26
C ASP A 8 4.04 -16.64 10.74
N TYR A 9 4.25 -17.82 10.17
CA TYR A 9 4.32 -18.05 8.74
C TYR A 9 3.06 -17.59 8.00
N GLN A 10 1.93 -17.46 8.69
CA GLN A 10 0.69 -16.94 8.13
C GLN A 10 0.70 -15.41 7.95
N ALA A 11 1.63 -14.69 8.59
CA ALA A 11 1.76 -13.24 8.55
C ALA A 11 2.84 -12.73 7.58
N VAL A 12 3.54 -13.62 6.85
CA VAL A 12 4.61 -13.26 5.91
C VAL A 12 4.06 -13.17 4.49
N SER A 13 4.39 -12.08 3.77
CA SER A 13 4.06 -11.95 2.35
C SER A 13 4.72 -13.08 1.54
N ARG A 14 4.02 -13.57 0.51
CA ARG A 14 4.45 -14.74 -0.25
C ARG A 14 4.03 -14.67 -1.71
N ILE A 15 4.72 -15.42 -2.54
CA ILE A 15 4.31 -15.74 -3.91
C ILE A 15 3.78 -17.16 -3.94
N GLU A 16 2.54 -17.34 -4.41
CA GLU A 16 1.90 -18.64 -4.57
C GLU A 16 1.80 -18.99 -6.05
N ALA A 17 2.06 -20.24 -6.42
CA ALA A 17 1.74 -20.73 -7.76
C ALA A 17 0.23 -20.90 -7.91
N VAL A 18 -0.34 -20.50 -9.05
CA VAL A 18 -1.80 -20.56 -9.24
C VAL A 18 -2.33 -21.98 -9.44
N ARG A 19 -1.47 -22.93 -9.84
CA ARG A 19 -1.78 -24.36 -9.96
C ARG A 19 -0.56 -25.20 -9.58
N GLU A 20 -0.82 -26.42 -9.10
CA GLU A 20 0.23 -27.39 -8.79
C GLU A 20 1.08 -27.73 -10.03
N GLY A 21 2.36 -28.03 -9.81
CA GLY A 21 3.27 -28.46 -10.87
C GLY A 21 3.86 -27.35 -11.75
N ILE A 22 3.31 -26.12 -11.73
CA ILE A 22 3.95 -24.96 -12.40
C ILE A 22 5.27 -24.62 -11.71
N ALA A 23 5.29 -24.56 -10.38
CA ALA A 23 6.41 -23.98 -9.65
C ALA A 23 6.92 -24.88 -8.52
N ARG A 24 8.21 -24.69 -8.18
CA ARG A 24 8.84 -25.27 -7.01
C ARG A 24 9.71 -24.21 -6.31
N PRO A 25 9.47 -23.92 -5.02
CA PRO A 25 8.36 -24.40 -4.21
C PRO A 25 6.99 -23.95 -4.75
N LEU A 26 5.88 -24.52 -4.25
CA LEU A 26 4.52 -24.07 -4.59
C LEU A 26 4.26 -22.67 -4.03
N GLU A 27 4.84 -22.37 -2.87
CA GLU A 27 4.78 -21.08 -2.20
C GLU A 27 6.20 -20.64 -1.83
N LEU A 28 6.54 -19.39 -2.14
CA LEU A 28 7.79 -18.76 -1.74
C LEU A 28 7.48 -17.66 -0.74
N LEU A 29 7.92 -17.84 0.51
CA LEU A 29 7.85 -16.81 1.54
C LEU A 29 8.87 -15.70 1.27
N LEU A 30 8.46 -14.46 1.45
CA LEU A 30 9.28 -13.28 1.17
C LEU A 30 9.76 -12.64 2.48
N ILE A 31 10.97 -13.01 2.88
CA ILE A 31 11.63 -12.66 4.14
C ILE A 31 12.91 -11.84 3.92
N ASP A 32 13.53 -11.98 2.75
CA ASP A 32 14.81 -11.41 2.34
C ASP A 32 14.62 -10.24 1.37
N ASP A 33 15.69 -9.52 1.07
CA ASP A 33 15.61 -8.32 0.24
C ASP A 33 15.46 -8.60 -1.27
N THR A 34 15.79 -9.80 -1.74
CA THR A 34 15.77 -10.10 -3.19
C THR A 34 15.43 -11.55 -3.49
N TYR A 35 14.57 -11.75 -4.48
CA TYR A 35 14.20 -13.06 -4.99
C TYR A 35 14.33 -13.14 -6.52
N LEU A 36 14.63 -14.33 -7.01
CA LEU A 36 14.76 -14.62 -8.44
C LEU A 36 13.74 -15.68 -8.81
N ILE A 37 13.02 -15.42 -9.90
CA ILE A 37 11.96 -16.28 -10.42
C ILE A 37 12.31 -16.61 -11.87
N GLY A 38 12.24 -17.89 -12.22
CA GLY A 38 12.57 -18.34 -13.58
C GLY A 38 12.70 -19.85 -13.68
N ARG A 39 13.02 -20.36 -14.88
CA ARG A 39 13.14 -21.81 -15.13
C ARG A 39 14.42 -22.41 -14.55
N SER A 40 15.42 -21.58 -14.23
CA SER A 40 16.70 -22.06 -13.72
C SER A 40 16.53 -22.63 -12.31
N ARG A 41 17.21 -23.74 -12.03
CA ARG A 41 17.30 -24.29 -10.66
C ARG A 41 18.04 -23.39 -9.68
N ARG A 42 18.65 -22.30 -10.15
CA ARG A 42 19.27 -21.26 -9.32
C ARG A 42 18.28 -20.20 -8.84
N CYS A 43 17.04 -20.23 -9.32
CA CYS A 43 15.99 -19.31 -8.88
C CYS A 43 15.42 -19.77 -7.54
N HIS A 44 14.99 -18.80 -6.72
CA HIS A 44 14.33 -19.05 -5.45
C HIS A 44 12.95 -19.70 -5.68
N MET A 45 12.26 -19.33 -6.76
CA MET A 45 11.09 -20.03 -7.27
C MET A 45 11.34 -20.50 -8.70
N VAL A 46 11.41 -21.81 -8.88
CA VAL A 46 11.67 -22.46 -10.16
C VAL A 46 10.36 -22.68 -10.89
N ILE A 47 10.22 -22.10 -12.08
CA ILE A 47 9.01 -22.20 -12.90
C ILE A 47 9.22 -23.20 -14.03
N ASN A 48 8.43 -24.27 -14.03
CA ASN A 48 8.39 -25.30 -15.05
C ASN A 48 7.48 -24.88 -16.21
N HIS A 49 7.93 -23.91 -16.99
CA HIS A 49 7.19 -23.42 -18.15
C HIS A 49 8.15 -23.06 -19.31
N PRO A 50 7.89 -23.49 -20.56
CA PRO A 50 8.81 -23.33 -21.67
C PRO A 50 9.05 -21.87 -22.08
N LEU A 51 8.04 -21.00 -21.92
CA LEU A 51 8.12 -19.57 -22.25
C LEU A 51 8.87 -18.74 -21.17
N VAL A 52 9.19 -19.34 -20.03
CA VAL A 52 9.86 -18.64 -18.93
C VAL A 52 11.37 -18.67 -19.13
N SER A 53 12.04 -17.55 -18.89
CA SER A 53 13.50 -17.40 -19.01
C SER A 53 14.22 -18.09 -17.86
N ARG A 54 15.52 -18.32 -17.98
CA ARG A 54 16.32 -18.92 -16.90
C ARG A 54 16.26 -18.07 -15.63
N GLN A 55 16.47 -16.77 -15.77
CA GLN A 55 16.11 -15.73 -14.82
C GLN A 55 15.12 -14.86 -15.59
N HIS A 56 13.89 -14.73 -15.09
CA HIS A 56 12.81 -14.10 -15.86
C HIS A 56 12.30 -12.85 -15.16
N ALA A 57 12.05 -12.96 -13.87
CA ALA A 57 11.67 -11.83 -13.05
C ALA A 57 12.45 -11.86 -11.74
N ARG A 58 12.52 -10.71 -11.08
CA ARG A 58 13.05 -10.58 -9.74
C ARG A 58 12.14 -9.75 -8.87
N LEU A 59 12.17 -10.06 -7.58
CA LEU A 59 11.54 -9.23 -6.56
C LEU A 59 12.64 -8.50 -5.82
N GLU A 60 12.46 -7.21 -5.58
CA GLU A 60 13.34 -6.39 -4.74
C GLU A 60 12.51 -5.76 -3.63
N ARG A 61 13.04 -5.77 -2.41
CA ARG A 61 12.36 -5.16 -1.27
C ARG A 61 12.51 -3.63 -1.31
N ASP A 62 11.38 -2.94 -1.22
CA ASP A 62 11.28 -1.47 -1.10
C ASP A 62 10.63 -1.13 0.25
N GLY A 63 11.48 -0.89 1.24
CA GLY A 63 11.05 -0.69 2.63
C GLY A 63 10.38 -1.94 3.18
N ASP A 64 9.06 -1.88 3.36
CA ASP A 64 8.26 -2.98 3.87
C ASP A 64 7.52 -3.75 2.75
N ARG A 65 7.65 -3.31 1.49
CA ARG A 65 6.95 -3.85 0.31
C ARG A 65 7.92 -4.53 -0.66
N TYR A 66 7.39 -5.12 -1.72
CA TYR A 66 8.18 -5.73 -2.79
C TYR A 66 7.84 -5.12 -4.15
N LEU A 67 8.88 -4.80 -4.91
CA LEU A 67 8.80 -4.43 -6.32
C LEU A 67 9.03 -5.68 -7.18
N LEU A 68 8.20 -5.87 -8.20
CA LEU A 68 8.42 -6.80 -9.29
C LEU A 68 9.15 -6.09 -10.43
N LEU A 69 10.23 -6.70 -10.90
CA LEU A 69 10.99 -6.25 -12.06
C LEU A 69 11.16 -7.40 -13.05
N ASP A 70 11.05 -7.08 -14.33
CA ASP A 70 11.50 -7.99 -15.39
C ASP A 70 13.03 -8.08 -15.38
N ALA A 71 13.57 -9.29 -15.55
CA ALA A 71 15.01 -9.56 -15.54
C ALA A 71 15.58 -9.73 -16.95
N ASP A 72 15.16 -8.87 -17.88
CA ASP A 72 15.49 -8.92 -19.31
C ASP A 72 15.03 -10.24 -19.95
N SER A 73 13.76 -10.56 -19.72
CA SER A 73 13.17 -11.81 -20.16
C SER A 73 12.82 -11.80 -21.66
N ALA A 74 12.88 -12.97 -22.30
CA ALA A 74 12.68 -13.07 -23.75
C ALA A 74 11.24 -12.78 -24.19
N ASN A 75 10.27 -13.04 -23.31
CA ASN A 75 8.83 -12.98 -23.62
C ASN A 75 8.08 -11.97 -22.74
N GLY A 76 8.78 -11.26 -21.86
CA GLY A 76 8.20 -10.27 -20.95
C GLY A 76 7.53 -10.87 -19.71
N THR A 77 7.45 -10.03 -18.68
CA THR A 77 6.69 -10.27 -17.44
C THR A 77 5.37 -9.50 -17.51
N PHE A 78 4.29 -10.09 -17.03
CA PHE A 78 2.95 -9.50 -17.04
C PHE A 78 2.44 -9.34 -15.60
N ILE A 79 1.79 -8.22 -15.32
CA ILE A 79 1.09 -7.95 -14.07
C ILE A 79 -0.38 -7.73 -14.36
N ASN A 80 -1.26 -8.52 -13.74
CA ASN A 80 -2.71 -8.46 -13.95
C ASN A 80 -3.11 -8.51 -15.44
N GLY A 81 -2.43 -9.36 -16.22
CA GLY A 81 -2.67 -9.55 -17.65
C GLY A 81 -2.06 -8.47 -18.57
N VAL A 82 -1.42 -7.44 -18.02
CA VAL A 82 -0.80 -6.35 -18.79
C VAL A 82 0.73 -6.49 -18.75
N LEU A 83 1.40 -6.24 -19.88
CA LEU A 83 2.85 -6.28 -19.96
C LEU A 83 3.47 -5.25 -19.00
N LEU A 84 4.39 -5.71 -18.15
CA LEU A 84 5.07 -4.89 -17.18
C LEU A 84 5.94 -3.83 -17.89
N SER A 85 5.77 -2.57 -17.51
CA SER A 85 6.60 -1.46 -17.96
C SER A 85 7.44 -0.94 -16.80
N GLY A 86 8.75 -1.24 -16.81
CA GLY A 86 9.65 -0.90 -15.71
C GLY A 86 9.46 -1.82 -14.49
N SER A 87 9.25 -1.22 -13.31
CA SER A 87 8.99 -1.93 -12.06
C SER A 87 7.55 -1.72 -11.60
N HIS A 88 6.97 -2.73 -10.95
CA HIS A 88 5.64 -2.64 -10.34
C HIS A 88 5.70 -2.93 -8.84
N LEU A 89 5.07 -2.09 -8.03
CA LEU A 89 4.96 -2.31 -6.60
C LEU A 89 3.84 -3.30 -6.30
N LEU A 90 4.19 -4.48 -5.80
CA LEU A 90 3.26 -5.56 -5.55
C LEU A 90 2.23 -5.19 -4.48
N SER A 91 0.96 -5.44 -4.83
CA SER A 91 -0.20 -5.25 -3.97
C SER A 91 -0.92 -6.58 -3.78
N GLN A 92 -1.60 -6.73 -2.63
CA GLN A 92 -2.34 -7.95 -2.30
C GLN A 92 -3.23 -8.43 -3.45
N GLY A 93 -3.04 -9.70 -3.83
CA GLY A 93 -3.85 -10.34 -4.88
C GLY A 93 -3.33 -10.11 -6.30
N ASP A 94 -2.27 -9.33 -6.50
CA ASP A 94 -1.64 -9.16 -7.81
C ASP A 94 -1.29 -10.51 -8.43
N THR A 95 -1.61 -10.65 -9.72
CA THR A 95 -1.35 -11.86 -10.50
C THR A 95 -0.22 -11.62 -11.48
N ILE A 96 0.72 -12.58 -11.57
CA ILE A 96 1.95 -12.43 -12.32
C ILE A 96 2.00 -13.50 -13.41
N GLY A 97 2.03 -13.06 -14.66
CA GLY A 97 2.30 -13.87 -15.85
C GLY A 97 3.78 -13.81 -16.22
N LEU A 98 4.33 -14.94 -16.67
CA LEU A 98 5.75 -15.03 -17.06
C LEU A 98 5.85 -15.63 -18.46
N GLY A 99 6.21 -14.79 -19.43
CA GLY A 99 6.27 -15.10 -20.84
C GLY A 99 4.93 -15.13 -21.57
N GLU A 100 3.81 -15.04 -20.84
CA GLU A 100 2.46 -14.83 -21.38
C GLU A 100 1.60 -14.11 -20.33
N ALA A 101 0.46 -13.58 -20.77
CA ALA A 101 -0.46 -12.80 -19.92
C ALA A 101 -1.20 -13.65 -18.89
N ASP A 102 -1.40 -14.95 -19.17
CA ASP A 102 -2.04 -15.86 -18.24
C ASP A 102 -1.18 -16.00 -16.97
N PRO A 103 -1.77 -15.84 -15.77
CA PRO A 103 -1.00 -15.80 -14.55
C PRO A 103 -0.47 -17.18 -14.20
N LEU A 104 0.80 -17.24 -13.82
CA LEU A 104 1.42 -18.44 -13.24
C LEU A 104 1.54 -18.32 -11.72
N LEU A 105 1.60 -17.10 -11.21
CA LEU A 105 1.86 -16.79 -9.82
C LEU A 105 0.86 -15.74 -9.30
N ARG A 106 0.69 -15.68 -7.98
CA ARG A 106 -0.08 -14.67 -7.27
C ARG A 106 0.70 -14.17 -6.06
N PHE A 107 0.70 -12.87 -5.83
CA PHE A 107 1.23 -12.29 -4.61
C PHE A 107 0.17 -12.26 -3.51
N VAL A 108 0.54 -12.76 -2.34
CA VAL A 108 -0.29 -12.74 -1.14
C VAL A 108 0.47 -12.05 -0.02
N ASP A 109 0.02 -10.87 0.34
CA ASP A 109 0.37 -10.14 1.54
C ASP A 109 -0.74 -10.32 2.61
N PRO A 110 -0.57 -11.25 3.57
CA PRO A 110 -1.54 -11.46 4.64
C PRO A 110 -1.70 -10.22 5.53
N ASP A 111 -0.68 -9.36 5.54
CA ASP A 111 -0.62 -8.13 6.29
C ASP A 111 -1.19 -6.93 5.52
N SER A 112 -1.67 -7.10 4.28
CA SER A 112 -2.30 -6.01 3.52
C SER A 112 -3.51 -5.41 4.23
N THR A 113 -4.20 -6.17 5.07
CA THR A 113 -5.31 -5.66 5.91
C THR A 113 -4.79 -4.86 7.11
N VAL A 114 -3.56 -5.11 7.59
CA VAL A 114 -2.92 -4.39 8.71
C VAL A 114 -2.12 -3.18 8.22
N ARG A 115 -1.45 -3.29 7.07
CA ARG A 115 -0.65 -2.24 6.42
C ARG A 115 -1.52 -1.27 5.61
N SER A 116 -2.62 -1.75 5.00
CA SER A 116 -3.66 -0.85 4.52
C SER A 116 -4.52 -0.30 5.65
N ALA A 117 -4.64 -0.95 6.82
CA ALA A 117 -5.37 -0.40 7.97
C ALA A 117 -4.73 0.88 8.57
N GLY A 118 -3.62 1.36 8.01
CA GLY A 118 -3.15 2.73 8.21
C GLY A 118 -3.45 3.65 7.03
N ARG A 119 -3.25 3.26 5.78
CA ARG A 119 -3.28 4.22 4.65
C ARG A 119 -4.68 4.78 4.40
N ILE A 120 -4.80 6.10 4.46
CA ILE A 120 -5.98 6.84 4.03
C ILE A 120 -6.02 6.81 2.51
N THR A 121 -7.13 6.37 1.94
CA THR A 121 -7.43 6.43 0.51
C THR A 121 -8.73 7.19 0.28
N TYR A 122 -8.90 7.73 -0.92
CA TYR A 122 -10.09 8.49 -1.30
C TYR A 122 -10.72 7.88 -2.55
N ASN A 123 -12.01 7.56 -2.47
CA ASN A 123 -12.82 7.18 -3.63
C ASN A 123 -13.59 8.40 -4.13
N GLY A 124 -13.18 8.95 -5.27
CA GLY A 124 -13.81 10.12 -5.88
C GLY A 124 -15.18 9.86 -6.52
N SER A 125 -15.54 8.61 -6.84
CA SER A 125 -16.87 8.31 -7.39
C SER A 125 -17.96 8.24 -6.33
N THR A 126 -17.59 7.86 -5.09
CA THR A 126 -18.51 7.78 -3.96
C THR A 126 -18.24 8.85 -2.90
N GLU A 127 -17.34 9.79 -3.16
CA GLU A 127 -16.87 10.83 -2.23
C GLU A 127 -16.61 10.27 -0.81
N THR A 128 -15.92 9.13 -0.72
CA THR A 128 -15.72 8.42 0.55
C THR A 128 -14.24 8.19 0.83
N PHE A 129 -13.81 8.48 2.06
CA PHE A 129 -12.48 8.08 2.53
C PHE A 129 -12.51 6.67 3.09
N LEU A 130 -11.44 5.91 2.88
CA LEU A 130 -11.24 4.61 3.48
C LEU A 130 -9.92 4.56 4.25
N ILE A 131 -9.92 3.91 5.40
CA ILE A 131 -8.70 3.38 6.02
C ILE A 131 -8.68 1.88 5.72
N GLY A 132 -7.72 1.49 4.88
CA GLY A 132 -7.72 0.18 4.25
C GLY A 132 -8.97 -0.03 3.41
N ALA A 133 -9.79 -1.02 3.79
CA ALA A 133 -11.05 -1.30 3.12
C ALA A 133 -12.29 -0.75 3.87
N THR A 134 -12.10 -0.06 5.00
CA THR A 134 -13.20 0.41 5.84
C THR A 134 -13.55 1.86 5.51
N PRO A 135 -14.77 2.15 5.04
CA PRO A 135 -15.20 3.51 4.77
C PRO A 135 -15.34 4.30 6.08
N ILE A 136 -14.92 5.56 6.07
CA ILE A 136 -15.00 6.47 7.21
C ILE A 136 -16.10 7.49 6.94
N GLN A 137 -17.04 7.60 7.87
CA GLN A 137 -18.04 8.65 7.85
C GLN A 137 -17.44 9.91 8.51
N LEU A 138 -17.29 10.98 7.73
CA LEU A 138 -16.75 12.25 8.19
C LEU A 138 -17.82 13.34 8.03
N PRO A 139 -18.01 14.22 9.03
CA PRO A 139 -18.82 15.41 8.83
C PRO A 139 -18.18 16.32 7.76
N PRO A 140 -18.97 17.19 7.08
CA PRO A 140 -18.50 17.93 5.91
C PRO A 140 -17.21 18.74 6.12
N VAL A 141 -17.04 19.32 7.31
CA VAL A 141 -15.85 20.11 7.65
C VAL A 141 -14.60 19.23 7.72
N GLN A 142 -14.68 18.08 8.40
CA GLN A 142 -13.59 17.13 8.52
C GLN A 142 -13.28 16.46 7.19
N PHE A 143 -14.30 16.18 6.38
CA PHE A 143 -14.13 15.65 5.04
C PHE A 143 -13.33 16.60 4.15
N ARG A 144 -13.71 17.89 4.10
CA ARG A 144 -13.00 18.91 3.32
C ARG A 144 -11.56 19.09 3.79
N LEU A 145 -11.34 19.11 5.10
CA LEU A 145 -9.99 19.17 5.67
C LEU A 145 -9.14 17.97 5.23
N LEU A 146 -9.69 16.76 5.36
CA LEU A 146 -8.97 15.55 5.00
C LEU A 146 -8.70 15.47 3.49
N LEU A 147 -9.67 15.86 2.66
CA LEU A 147 -9.51 15.92 1.20
C LEU A 147 -8.38 16.87 0.81
N TYR A 148 -8.38 18.07 1.38
CA TYR A 148 -7.30 19.02 1.13
C TYR A 148 -5.92 18.47 1.55
N LEU A 149 -5.82 17.91 2.75
CA LEU A 149 -4.56 17.33 3.23
C LEU A 149 -4.12 16.10 2.40
N TYR A 150 -5.07 15.33 1.86
CA TYR A 150 -4.82 14.17 1.02
C TYR A 150 -4.32 14.54 -0.39
N GLU A 151 -4.92 15.56 -1.00
CA GLU A 151 -4.49 16.12 -2.29
C GLU A 151 -3.09 16.74 -2.20
N HIS A 152 -2.75 17.29 -1.03
CA HIS A 152 -1.46 17.92 -0.73
C HIS A 152 -0.55 17.04 0.16
N ARG A 153 -0.72 15.72 0.14
CA ARG A 153 0.07 14.81 0.99
C ARG A 153 1.58 14.98 0.80
N GLY A 154 2.33 14.92 1.89
CA GLY A 154 3.77 15.21 1.90
C GLY A 154 4.14 16.70 1.85
N GLN A 155 3.17 17.61 1.69
CA GLN A 155 3.37 19.07 1.84
C GLN A 155 2.88 19.54 3.21
N ILE A 156 3.45 20.65 3.71
CA ILE A 156 3.00 21.30 4.94
C ILE A 156 1.91 22.32 4.58
N CYS A 157 0.68 22.07 5.00
CA CYS A 157 -0.47 22.93 4.79
C CYS A 157 -0.66 23.85 6.01
N SER A 158 -0.65 25.17 5.79
CA SER A 158 -0.78 26.15 6.88
C SER A 158 -2.20 26.19 7.46
N ARG A 159 -2.36 26.79 8.65
CA ARG A 159 -3.68 26.94 9.30
C ARG A 159 -4.65 27.71 8.41
N GLU A 160 -4.17 28.77 7.78
CA GLU A 160 -4.96 29.66 6.91
C GLU A 160 -5.53 28.88 5.73
N VAL A 161 -4.68 28.07 5.08
CA VAL A 161 -5.07 27.27 3.93
C VAL A 161 -6.02 26.13 4.32
N CYS A 162 -5.72 25.43 5.42
CA CYS A 162 -6.62 24.40 5.95
C CYS A 162 -7.99 24.97 6.37
N ALA A 163 -8.02 26.16 6.97
CA ALA A 163 -9.26 26.84 7.36
C ALA A 163 -10.07 27.29 6.14
N GLN A 164 -9.40 27.83 5.12
CA GLN A 164 -10.02 28.16 3.85
C GLN A 164 -10.65 26.93 3.19
N ALA A 165 -9.97 25.78 3.21
CA ALA A 165 -10.51 24.53 2.68
C ALA A 165 -11.74 24.03 3.48
N MET A 166 -11.72 24.16 4.80
CA MET A 166 -12.81 23.74 5.68
C MET A 166 -14.08 24.58 5.53
N TRP A 167 -13.92 25.91 5.61
CA TRP A 167 -15.04 26.84 5.78
C TRP A 167 -15.29 27.73 4.57
N GLY A 168 -14.40 27.74 3.57
CA GLY A 168 -14.53 28.59 2.37
C GLY A 168 -14.33 30.08 2.64
N ARG A 169 -13.77 30.45 3.79
CA ARG A 169 -13.52 31.85 4.21
C ARG A 169 -12.14 32.03 4.80
N THR A 170 -11.66 33.27 4.77
CA THR A 170 -10.38 33.68 5.36
C THR A 170 -10.34 33.34 6.85
N TYR A 171 -9.21 32.79 7.28
CA TYR A 171 -8.95 32.45 8.67
C TYR A 171 -8.74 33.69 9.53
N ASP A 172 -9.49 33.78 10.63
CA ASP A 172 -9.27 34.75 11.70
C ASP A 172 -8.65 34.04 12.92
N PRO A 173 -7.39 34.33 13.30
CA PRO A 173 -6.74 33.68 14.44
C PRO A 173 -7.44 33.90 15.80
N VAL A 174 -8.18 34.99 15.96
CA VAL A 174 -8.87 35.32 17.21
C VAL A 174 -10.20 34.57 17.31
N ILE A 175 -10.94 34.49 16.20
CA ILE A 175 -12.27 33.89 16.16
C ILE A 175 -12.20 32.38 15.93
N ASP A 176 -11.34 31.95 15.01
CA ASP A 176 -11.43 30.62 14.42
C ASP A 176 -10.45 29.61 15.03
N ALA A 177 -9.48 30.03 15.84
CA ALA A 177 -8.45 29.13 16.36
C ALA A 177 -9.00 27.94 17.15
N GLY A 178 -9.96 28.18 18.06
CA GLY A 178 -10.59 27.11 18.85
C GLY A 178 -11.37 26.12 17.98
N ALA A 179 -12.14 26.63 17.01
CA ALA A 179 -12.91 25.79 16.08
C ALA A 179 -11.99 24.96 15.18
N PHE A 180 -10.86 25.53 14.75
CA PHE A 180 -9.84 24.83 13.97
C PHE A 180 -9.23 23.67 14.77
N ASP A 181 -8.82 23.93 16.01
CA ASP A 181 -8.19 22.93 16.87
C ASP A 181 -9.17 21.79 17.20
N GLN A 182 -10.45 22.12 17.39
CA GLN A 182 -11.51 21.13 17.56
C GLN A 182 -11.70 20.29 16.29
N ALA A 183 -11.65 20.89 15.10
CA ALA A 183 -11.77 20.18 13.83
C ALA A 183 -10.62 19.18 13.63
N ILE A 184 -9.37 19.59 13.89
CA ILE A 184 -8.18 18.73 13.83
C ILE A 184 -8.28 17.59 14.86
N SER A 185 -8.63 17.91 16.10
CA SER A 185 -8.75 16.91 17.17
C SER A 185 -9.85 15.89 16.88
N SER A 186 -10.98 16.35 16.34
CA SER A 186 -12.09 15.49 15.93
C SER A 186 -11.68 14.58 14.77
N LEU A 187 -11.04 15.14 13.74
CA LEU A 187 -10.54 14.37 12.58
C LEU A 187 -9.57 13.28 13.03
N ARG A 188 -8.58 13.62 13.86
CA ARG A 188 -7.62 12.64 14.41
C ARG A 188 -8.31 11.50 15.16
N ARG A 189 -9.30 11.82 15.98
CA ARG A 189 -10.07 10.82 16.73
C ARG A 189 -10.85 9.91 15.78
N MET A 190 -11.49 10.47 14.75
CA MET A 190 -12.22 9.70 13.74
C MET A 190 -11.30 8.74 12.98
N LEU A 191 -10.16 9.24 12.50
CA LEU A 191 -9.14 8.44 11.82
C LEU A 191 -8.61 7.32 12.72
N SER A 192 -8.30 7.64 13.98
CA SER A 192 -7.82 6.66 14.96
C SER A 192 -8.88 5.60 15.29
N SER A 193 -10.16 5.97 15.35
CA SER A 193 -11.25 5.04 15.65
C SER A 193 -11.56 4.08 14.50
N ALA A 194 -11.30 4.50 13.27
CA ALA A 194 -11.52 3.67 12.08
C ALA A 194 -10.31 2.77 11.76
N ALA A 195 -9.12 3.10 12.29
CA ALA A 195 -7.93 2.27 12.15
C ALA A 195 -7.97 1.09 13.13
N ARG A 196 -7.55 -0.10 12.66
CA ARG A 196 -7.44 -1.32 13.50
C ARG A 196 -6.21 -1.30 14.43
N SER A 197 -5.35 -0.31 14.28
CA SER A 197 -4.07 -0.11 15.00
C SER A 197 -3.83 1.39 15.19
N PRO A 198 -3.06 1.84 16.21
CA PRO A 198 -2.73 3.25 16.39
C PRO A 198 -2.13 3.84 15.10
N PHE A 199 -2.86 4.78 14.53
CA PHE A 199 -2.51 5.40 13.25
C PHE A 199 -2.45 6.91 13.42
N ASP A 200 -1.24 7.48 13.42
CA ASP A 200 -1.05 8.93 13.37
C ASP A 200 -0.75 9.36 11.94
N SER A 201 -1.80 9.79 11.26
CA SER A 201 -1.75 10.20 9.85
C SER A 201 -1.35 11.66 9.66
N ILE A 202 -1.54 12.50 10.68
CA ILE A 202 -1.47 13.95 10.52
C ILE A 202 -0.30 14.47 11.36
N ASP A 203 0.80 14.79 10.69
CA ASP A 203 1.97 15.39 11.33
C ASP A 203 1.73 16.87 11.65
N VAL A 204 2.16 17.31 12.83
CA VAL A 204 2.05 18.73 13.27
C VAL A 204 3.41 19.38 13.21
N TYR A 205 3.52 20.40 12.37
CA TYR A 205 4.69 21.25 12.29
C TYR A 205 4.38 22.53 13.05
N ARG A 206 4.83 22.61 14.31
CA ARG A 206 4.55 23.75 15.21
C ARG A 206 4.85 25.09 14.52
N GLY A 207 3.86 25.98 14.50
CA GLY A 207 3.96 27.30 13.87
C GLY A 207 3.98 27.31 12.33
N ARG A 208 3.88 26.15 11.68
CA ARG A 208 3.94 26.01 10.21
C ARG A 208 2.69 25.37 9.61
N GLY A 209 2.08 24.40 10.30
CA GLY A 209 0.86 23.75 9.82
C GLY A 209 0.84 22.24 10.02
N TYR A 210 0.17 21.56 9.09
CA TYR A 210 -0.16 20.13 9.17
C TYR A 210 0.17 19.43 7.85
N SER A 211 0.53 18.15 7.91
CA SER A 211 0.74 17.33 6.72
C SER A 211 0.10 15.96 6.88
N LEU A 212 -0.43 15.42 5.79
CA LEU A 212 -0.83 14.01 5.76
C LEU A 212 0.37 13.15 5.39
N ARG A 213 0.64 12.15 6.22
CA ARG A 213 1.71 11.16 6.04
C ARG A 213 1.38 10.25 4.85
N ALA A 214 2.31 10.14 3.91
CA ALA A 214 2.15 9.43 2.64
C ALA A 214 2.33 7.90 2.73
#